data_AF-A0A202DCK0-F1
#
_entry.id   AF-A0A202DCK0-F1
#
_cell.length_a   1.000
_cell.length_b   1.000
_cell.length_c   1.000
_cell.angle_alpha   90.00
_cell.angle_beta   90.00
_cell.angle_gamma   90.00
#
_symmetry.space_group_name_H-M   'P 1'
#
loop_
_entity.id
_entity.type
_entity.pdbx_description
1 polymer ?
#
loop_
_entity_poly.entity_id
_entity_poly.type
_entity_poly.pdbx_seq_one_letter_code
_entity_poly.pdbx_strand_id
1 'polypeptide(L)'
;MTKAELREKIRGLALKVVGEKVKSEDAALAYDELTKFPELKDIIVSLMTHEFDSFLERIDWVSPKPSTFRIVLLNGESFLLTYSPRSWVAQIEGKKYYLLNLDEEEYACQAISRILQYGVAAGAEVEASDTEDTSSDETEETDINVDVEA
;
A
#
# COMPACT_ATOMS: atom_id res chain seq x y z
N MET A 1 23.76 24.03 -8.92
CA MET A 1 22.61 24.30 -8.04
C MET A 1 22.88 25.60 -7.30
N THR A 2 22.08 26.62 -7.53
CA THR A 2 22.23 27.92 -6.84
C THR A 2 21.48 27.92 -5.50
N LYS A 3 21.85 28.80 -4.56
CA LYS A 3 21.17 28.91 -3.25
C LYS A 3 19.67 29.24 -3.40
N ALA A 4 19.29 29.92 -4.48
CA ALA A 4 17.89 30.25 -4.77
C ALA A 4 17.10 29.01 -5.21
N GLU A 5 17.62 28.23 -6.16
CA GLU A 5 17.02 26.96 -6.61
C GLU A 5 16.84 25.96 -5.47
N LEU A 6 17.81 25.88 -4.54
CA LEU A 6 17.72 24.99 -3.38
C LEU A 6 16.56 25.41 -2.46
N ARG A 7 16.40 26.72 -2.21
CA ARG A 7 15.31 27.25 -1.37
C ARG A 7 13.93 27.00 -1.97
N GLU A 8 13.78 27.16 -3.29
CA GLU A 8 12.51 26.85 -3.96
C GLU A 8 12.19 25.36 -3.92
N LYS A 9 13.17 24.49 -4.16
CA LYS A 9 12.99 23.04 -4.04
C LYS A 9 12.60 22.63 -2.62
N ILE A 10 13.25 23.19 -1.59
CA ILE A 10 12.87 22.93 -0.19
C ILE A 10 11.45 23.39 0.09
N ARG A 11 11.04 24.58 -0.39
CA ARG A 11 9.67 25.08 -0.20
C ARG A 11 8.63 24.18 -0.88
N GLY A 12 8.90 23.74 -2.11
CA GLY A 12 8.03 22.81 -2.83
C GLY A 12 7.88 21.46 -2.11
N LEU A 13 8.99 20.90 -1.63
CA LEU A 13 8.98 19.66 -0.84
C LEU A 13 8.22 19.83 0.48
N ALA A 14 8.42 20.94 1.19
CA ALA A 14 7.72 21.22 2.44
C ALA A 14 6.20 21.28 2.24
N LEU A 15 5.73 21.92 1.15
CA LEU A 15 4.30 21.99 0.85
C LEU A 15 3.72 20.60 0.55
N LYS A 16 4.48 19.77 -0.18
CA LYS A 16 4.09 18.40 -0.51
C LYS A 16 3.95 17.53 0.74
N VAL A 17 4.95 17.55 1.62
CA VAL A 17 4.96 16.77 2.89
C VAL A 17 3.80 17.18 3.79
N VAL A 18 3.48 18.48 3.88
CA VAL A 18 2.31 18.95 4.64
C VAL A 18 1.02 18.41 4.03
N GLY A 19 0.88 18.43 2.70
CA GLY A 19 -0.28 17.86 2.02
C GLY A 19 -0.45 16.36 2.26
N GLU A 20 0.63 15.59 2.19
CA GLU A 20 0.63 14.15 2.48
C GLU A 20 0.26 13.84 3.94
N LYS A 21 0.77 14.64 4.88
CA LYS A 21 0.41 14.51 6.30
C LYS A 21 -1.07 14.76 6.53
N VAL A 22 -1.65 15.81 5.93
CA VAL A 22 -3.09 16.12 6.05
C VAL A 22 -3.93 14.96 5.51
N LYS A 23 -3.61 14.42 4.33
CA LYS A 23 -4.31 13.24 3.79
C LYS A 23 -4.30 12.06 4.76
N SER A 24 -3.14 11.76 5.37
CA SER A 24 -3.04 10.66 6.33
C SER A 24 -3.82 10.91 7.63
N GLU A 25 -3.93 12.18 8.06
CA GLU A 25 -4.72 12.56 9.24
C GLU A 25 -6.22 12.47 8.98
N ASP A 26 -6.68 12.94 7.82
CA ASP A 26 -8.08 12.83 7.41
C ASP A 26 -8.50 11.37 7.24
N ALA A 27 -7.68 10.54 6.59
CA ALA A 27 -7.95 9.10 6.45
C ALA A 27 -8.00 8.38 7.81
N ALA A 28 -7.13 8.76 8.76
CA ALA A 28 -7.12 8.14 10.08
C ALA A 28 -8.41 8.38 10.88
N LEU A 29 -9.15 9.46 10.59
CA LEU A 29 -10.45 9.72 11.23
C LEU A 29 -11.54 8.74 10.78
N ALA A 30 -11.38 8.07 9.63
CA ALA A 30 -12.30 7.05 9.15
C ALA A 30 -12.19 5.74 9.94
N TYR A 31 -11.07 5.52 10.64
CA TYR A 31 -10.82 4.29 11.39
C TYR A 31 -10.71 4.58 12.89
N ASP A 32 -11.71 4.11 13.61
CA ASP A 32 -11.81 4.24 15.07
C ASP A 32 -10.55 3.73 15.80
N GLU A 33 -9.92 2.67 15.29
CA GLU A 33 -8.70 2.08 15.81
C GLU A 33 -7.49 3.00 15.63
N LEU A 34 -7.40 3.74 14.52
CA LEU A 34 -6.28 4.66 14.26
C LEU A 34 -6.36 5.91 15.15
N THR A 35 -7.56 6.31 15.55
CA THR A 35 -7.74 7.39 16.54
C THR A 35 -7.37 6.94 17.95
N LYS A 36 -7.64 5.68 18.31
CA LYS A 36 -7.33 5.09 19.62
C LYS A 36 -5.85 4.74 19.78
N PHE A 37 -5.19 4.34 18.69
CA PHE A 37 -3.81 3.87 18.68
C PHE A 37 -2.98 4.65 17.65
N PRO A 38 -2.47 5.85 17.98
CA PRO A 38 -1.69 6.66 17.04
C PRO A 38 -0.41 5.95 16.56
N GLU A 39 0.21 5.13 17.40
CA GLU A 39 1.39 4.34 17.02
C GLU A 39 1.09 3.30 15.92
N LEU A 40 -0.15 2.82 15.80
CA LEU A 40 -0.56 1.92 14.73
C LEU A 40 -0.56 2.65 13.38
N LYS A 41 -1.04 3.90 13.37
CA LYS A 41 -1.07 4.74 12.17
C LYS A 41 0.33 4.94 11.59
N ASP A 42 1.30 5.27 12.45
CA ASP A 42 2.67 5.53 12.00
C ASP A 42 3.28 4.32 11.29
N ILE A 43 3.01 3.11 11.79
CA ILE A 43 3.49 1.87 11.19
C ILE A 43 2.78 1.57 9.86
N ILE A 44 1.46 1.78 9.79
CA ILE A 44 0.71 1.59 8.54
C ILE A 44 1.23 2.57 7.47
N VAL A 45 1.48 3.83 7.84
CA VAL A 45 2.06 4.82 6.93
C VAL A 45 3.48 4.42 6.50
N SER A 46 4.29 3.83 7.39
CA SER A 46 5.62 3.33 7.02
C SER A 46 5.55 2.20 6.00
N LEU A 47 4.61 1.26 6.17
CA LEU A 47 4.48 0.07 5.32
C LEU A 47 3.74 0.31 4.00
N MET A 48 2.72 1.18 4.00
CA MET A 48 1.77 1.37 2.89
C MET A 48 1.67 2.81 2.40
N THR A 49 2.51 3.71 2.90
CA THR A 49 2.53 5.16 2.60
C THR A 49 1.32 5.93 3.14
N HIS A 50 1.27 7.24 2.86
CA HIS A 50 0.17 8.13 3.26
C HIS A 50 -1.16 7.85 2.54
N GLU A 51 -1.15 7.04 1.47
CA GLU A 51 -2.32 6.69 0.66
C GLU A 51 -2.91 5.32 1.04
N PHE A 52 -2.59 4.82 2.25
CA PHE A 52 -3.04 3.52 2.75
C PHE A 52 -4.57 3.32 2.67
N ASP A 53 -5.35 4.40 2.79
CA ASP A 53 -6.82 4.37 2.76
C ASP A 53 -7.39 3.77 1.47
N SER A 54 -6.70 3.95 0.33
CA SER A 54 -7.15 3.38 -0.95
C SER A 54 -6.93 1.88 -1.08
N PHE A 55 -6.30 1.24 -0.08
CA PHE A 55 -5.99 -0.19 -0.07
C PHE A 55 -6.58 -0.92 1.13
N LEU A 56 -6.94 -0.18 2.20
CA LEU A 56 -7.56 -0.73 3.40
C LEU A 56 -9.07 -0.82 3.24
N GLU A 57 -9.63 -1.95 3.66
CA GLU A 57 -11.08 -2.09 3.82
C GLU A 57 -11.50 -1.75 5.26
N ARG A 58 -10.81 -2.37 6.23
CA ARG A 58 -11.06 -2.16 7.67
C ARG A 58 -9.88 -2.64 8.52
N ILE A 59 -9.89 -2.24 9.78
CA ILE A 59 -8.91 -2.63 10.79
C ILE A 59 -9.64 -3.32 11.93
N ASP A 60 -9.40 -4.61 12.13
CA ASP A 60 -10.03 -5.38 13.19
C ASP A 60 -9.07 -5.52 14.38
N TRP A 61 -9.47 -5.10 15.59
CA TRP A 61 -8.71 -5.38 16.81
C TRP A 61 -8.99 -6.81 17.31
N VAL A 62 -8.06 -7.74 17.04
CA VAL A 62 -8.28 -9.19 17.23
C VAL A 62 -7.88 -9.68 18.62
N SER A 63 -6.87 -9.07 19.23
CA SER A 63 -6.37 -9.49 20.55
C SER A 63 -5.95 -8.28 21.38
N PRO A 64 -6.33 -8.21 22.66
CA PRO A 64 -5.91 -7.13 23.55
C PRO A 64 -4.52 -7.36 24.17
N LYS A 65 -4.01 -8.60 24.22
CA LYS A 65 -2.70 -8.91 24.81
C LYS A 65 -2.06 -10.17 24.19
N PRO A 66 -0.96 -10.06 23.43
CA PRO A 66 -0.40 -8.82 22.89
C PRO A 66 -1.43 -8.10 22.00
N SER A 67 -1.37 -6.77 21.91
CA SER A 67 -2.30 -6.00 21.08
C SER A 67 -2.07 -6.34 19.61
N THR A 68 -3.02 -7.06 19.00
CA THR A 68 -2.92 -7.51 17.62
C THR A 68 -4.07 -6.97 16.80
N PHE A 69 -3.73 -6.36 15.68
CA PHE A 69 -4.65 -5.82 14.70
C PHE A 69 -4.56 -6.66 13.43
N ARG A 70 -5.71 -6.95 12.83
CA ARG A 70 -5.81 -7.51 11.49
C ARG A 70 -6.13 -6.37 10.55
N ILE A 71 -5.24 -6.16 9.60
CA ILE A 71 -5.40 -5.19 8.54
C ILE A 71 -6.02 -5.93 7.36
N VAL A 72 -7.26 -5.59 7.04
CA VAL A 72 -8.00 -6.18 5.92
C VAL A 72 -7.84 -5.27 4.70
N LEU A 73 -7.38 -5.84 3.61
CA LEU A 73 -7.15 -5.14 2.34
C LEU A 73 -8.39 -5.27 1.45
N LEU A 74 -8.60 -4.29 0.56
CA LEU A 74 -9.73 -4.29 -0.38
C LEU A 74 -9.75 -5.49 -1.33
N ASN A 75 -8.61 -6.15 -1.55
CA ASN A 75 -8.54 -7.35 -2.37
C ASN A 75 -8.93 -8.64 -1.61
N GLY A 76 -9.40 -8.53 -0.36
CA GLY A 76 -9.81 -9.64 0.48
C GLY A 76 -8.68 -10.34 1.24
N GLU A 77 -7.42 -9.98 0.97
CA GLU A 77 -6.27 -10.44 1.72
C GLU A 77 -6.14 -9.70 3.05
N SER A 78 -5.38 -10.26 3.99
CA SER A 78 -5.13 -9.60 5.26
C SER A 78 -3.76 -9.94 5.83
N PHE A 79 -3.23 -9.02 6.63
CA PHE A 79 -2.03 -9.25 7.42
C PHE A 79 -2.25 -8.83 8.87
N LEU A 80 -1.42 -9.34 9.77
CA LEU A 80 -1.52 -9.05 11.19
C LEU A 80 -0.40 -8.12 11.64
N LEU A 81 -0.74 -7.08 12.39
CA LEU A 81 0.20 -6.23 13.09
C LEU A 81 0.08 -6.50 14.58
N THR A 82 1.15 -6.99 15.19
CA THR A 82 1.21 -7.22 16.63
C THR A 82 2.14 -6.22 17.28
N TYR A 83 1.61 -5.46 18.23
CA TYR A 83 2.40 -4.56 19.06
C TYR A 83 3.20 -5.36 20.08
N SER A 84 4.49 -5.04 20.20
CA SER A 84 5.36 -5.54 21.26
C SER A 84 6.04 -4.36 21.99
N PRO A 85 6.56 -4.56 23.22
CA PRO A 85 7.15 -3.48 24.01
C PRO A 85 8.37 -2.79 23.37
N ARG A 86 8.98 -3.39 22.34
CA ARG A 86 10.17 -2.85 21.67
C ARG A 86 9.90 -2.34 20.26
N SER A 87 9.00 -3.00 19.53
CA SER A 87 8.63 -2.65 18.15
C SER A 87 7.39 -3.44 17.72
N TRP A 88 6.95 -3.24 16.49
CA TRP A 88 5.87 -3.95 15.86
C TRP A 88 6.36 -5.21 15.13
N VAL A 89 5.48 -6.22 15.06
CA VAL A 89 5.71 -7.43 14.28
C VAL A 89 4.59 -7.55 13.25
N ALA A 90 4.96 -7.50 11.97
CA ALA A 90 4.06 -7.75 10.86
C ALA A 90 4.09 -9.24 10.51
N GLN A 91 2.92 -9.88 10.45
CA GLN A 91 2.79 -11.25 9.98
C GLN A 91 2.02 -11.26 8.66
N ILE A 92 2.73 -11.55 7.57
CA ILE A 92 2.24 -11.52 6.19
C ILE A 92 2.44 -12.91 5.60
N GLU A 93 1.39 -13.52 5.05
CA GLU A 93 1.42 -14.91 4.52
C GLU A 93 2.01 -15.93 5.52
N GLY A 94 1.81 -15.71 6.82
CA GLY A 94 2.34 -16.56 7.90
C GLY A 94 3.80 -16.33 8.29
N LYS A 95 4.55 -15.48 7.57
CA LYS A 95 5.91 -15.08 7.92
C LYS A 95 5.90 -13.85 8.80
N LYS A 96 6.77 -13.82 9.82
CA LYS A 96 6.89 -12.71 10.77
C LYS A 96 8.06 -11.83 10.38
N TYR A 97 7.81 -10.52 10.38
CA TYR A 97 8.77 -9.45 10.09
C TYR A 97 8.80 -8.51 11.30
N TYR A 98 9.96 -8.37 11.92
CA TYR A 98 10.20 -7.50 13.06
C TYR A 98 10.60 -6.11 12.55
N LEU A 99 9.67 -5.16 12.66
CA LEU A 99 9.83 -3.79 12.14
C LEU A 99 10.82 -2.93 12.96
N LEU A 100 11.63 -3.56 13.80
CA LEU A 100 12.78 -2.92 14.43
C LEU A 100 13.98 -2.85 13.46
N ASN A 101 14.07 -3.82 12.56
CA ASN A 101 15.16 -3.95 11.61
C ASN A 101 14.72 -3.39 10.25
N LEU A 102 15.50 -2.47 9.68
CA LEU A 102 15.19 -1.86 8.39
C LEU A 102 15.06 -2.90 7.27
N ASP A 103 15.98 -3.88 7.22
CA ASP A 103 15.93 -4.95 6.22
C ASP A 103 14.59 -5.72 6.30
N GLU A 104 14.12 -6.04 7.51
CA GLU A 104 12.85 -6.75 7.69
C GLU A 104 11.64 -5.90 7.36
N GLU A 105 11.70 -4.59 7.61
CA GLU A 105 10.68 -3.63 7.18
C GLU A 105 10.58 -3.58 5.66
N GLU A 106 11.69 -3.48 4.93
CA GLU A 106 11.70 -3.50 3.47
C GLU A 106 11.14 -4.82 2.91
N TYR A 107 11.49 -5.96 3.52
CA TYR A 107 10.91 -7.24 3.14
C TYR A 107 9.41 -7.34 3.46
N ALA A 108 8.94 -6.71 4.53
CA ALA A 108 7.51 -6.63 4.84
C ALA A 108 6.78 -5.81 3.77
N CYS A 109 7.33 -4.67 3.34
CA CYS A 109 6.78 -3.87 2.24
C CYS A 109 6.69 -4.66 0.93
N GLN A 110 7.73 -5.44 0.61
CA GLN A 110 7.72 -6.33 -0.57
C GLN A 110 6.67 -7.44 -0.46
N ALA A 111 6.49 -8.01 0.73
CA ALA A 111 5.48 -9.02 0.98
C ALA A 111 4.06 -8.44 0.88
N ILE A 112 3.83 -7.24 1.41
CA ILE A 112 2.56 -6.50 1.25
C ILE A 112 2.30 -6.21 -0.24
N SER A 113 3.33 -5.78 -0.96
CA SER A 113 3.22 -5.55 -2.41
C SER A 113 2.85 -6.82 -3.17
N ARG A 114 3.37 -7.99 -2.76
CA ARG A 114 3.01 -9.28 -3.37
C ARG A 114 1.56 -9.65 -3.11
N ILE A 115 1.07 -9.52 -1.87
CA ILE A 115 -0.33 -9.85 -1.58
C ILE A 115 -1.30 -8.90 -2.27
N LEU A 116 -0.91 -7.63 -2.50
CA LEU A 116 -1.70 -6.65 -3.25
C LEU A 116 -1.74 -6.94 -4.76
N GLN A 117 -0.76 -7.67 -5.31
CA GLN A 117 -0.77 -8.10 -6.71
C GLN A 117 -1.80 -9.20 -6.98
N TYR A 118 -2.23 -9.92 -5.94
CA TYR A 118 -3.30 -10.88 -6.09
C TYR A 118 -4.60 -10.12 -6.30
N GLY A 119 -5.29 -10.44 -7.40
CA GLY A 119 -6.65 -9.98 -7.63
C GLY A 119 -7.58 -10.56 -6.57
N VAL A 120 -8.73 -9.90 -6.38
CA VAL A 120 -9.79 -10.40 -5.50
C VAL A 120 -10.02 -11.88 -5.82
N ALA A 121 -9.84 -12.76 -4.84
CA ALA A 121 -10.04 -14.19 -5.03
C ALA A 121 -11.42 -14.39 -5.68
N ALA A 122 -11.45 -15.11 -6.81
CA ALA A 122 -12.66 -15.34 -7.59
C ALA A 122 -13.77 -15.92 -6.69
N GLY A 123 -14.67 -15.06 -6.20
CA GLY A 123 -15.66 -15.43 -5.19
C GLY A 123 -15.98 -14.33 -4.16
N ALA A 124 -15.17 -13.28 -4.03
CA ALA A 124 -15.59 -12.06 -3.34
C ALA A 124 -16.18 -11.08 -4.36
N GLU A 125 -17.51 -11.00 -4.42
CA GLU A 125 -18.23 -9.94 -5.13
C GLU A 125 -17.89 -8.61 -4.46
N VAL A 126 -16.88 -7.94 -4.99
CA VAL A 126 -16.73 -6.50 -4.81
C VAL A 126 -17.60 -5.88 -5.89
N GLU A 127 -18.62 -5.13 -5.50
CA GLU A 127 -19.42 -4.29 -6.39
C GLU A 127 -18.46 -3.41 -7.19
N ALA A 128 -18.14 -3.87 -8.40
CA ALA A 128 -17.25 -3.20 -9.32
C ALA A 128 -17.93 -1.89 -9.72
N SER A 129 -17.32 -0.77 -9.34
CA SER A 129 -17.59 0.47 -10.05
C SER A 129 -17.05 0.29 -11.46
N ASP A 130 -17.98 0.25 -12.42
CA ASP A 130 -17.74 0.12 -13.84
C ASP A 130 -16.59 1.01 -14.30
N THR A 131 -15.54 0.39 -14.81
CA THR A 131 -14.68 0.98 -15.83
C THR A 131 -14.43 -0.10 -16.88
N GLU A 132 -15.50 -0.42 -17.62
CA GLU A 132 -15.40 -0.73 -19.06
C GLU A 132 -14.56 0.40 -19.71
N ASP A 133 -13.66 0.24 -20.67
CA ASP A 133 -13.34 -0.74 -21.70
C ASP A 133 -11.99 -0.18 -22.27
N THR A 134 -11.01 -0.86 -22.84
CA THR A 134 -10.97 -1.71 -24.03
C THR A 134 -9.51 -2.12 -24.19
N SER A 135 -9.20 -3.41 -24.28
CA SER A 135 -8.01 -3.85 -25.00
C SER A 135 -8.45 -4.97 -25.92
N SER A 136 -9.05 -4.55 -27.03
CA SER A 136 -9.29 -5.40 -28.18
C SER A 136 -7.95 -5.88 -28.75
N ASP A 137 -7.85 -7.20 -28.78
CA ASP A 137 -7.13 -8.09 -29.69
C ASP A 137 -6.69 -7.45 -31.02
N GLU A 138 -5.49 -7.83 -31.51
CA GLU A 138 -5.21 -8.19 -32.90
C GLU A 138 -3.68 -8.31 -33.12
N THR A 139 -3.21 -9.56 -33.15
CA THR A 139 -1.92 -9.95 -33.74
C THR A 139 -2.00 -9.81 -35.26
N GLU A 140 -1.49 -8.72 -35.83
CA GLU A 140 -1.20 -8.62 -37.27
C GLU A 140 0.20 -9.19 -37.56
N GLU A 141 0.23 -10.37 -38.19
CA GLU A 141 1.42 -10.89 -38.87
C GLU A 141 1.65 -10.08 -40.16
N THR A 142 2.73 -9.31 -40.23
CA THR A 142 3.16 -8.66 -41.47
C THR A 142 4.05 -9.60 -42.28
N ASP A 143 3.49 -10.25 -43.30
CA ASP A 143 4.24 -10.92 -44.36
C ASP A 143 4.98 -9.90 -45.23
N ILE A 144 6.31 -9.87 -45.12
CA ILE A 144 7.19 -9.06 -45.97
C ILE A 144 7.52 -9.87 -47.23
N ASN A 145 6.84 -9.60 -48.34
CA ASN A 145 7.25 -10.11 -49.65
C ASN A 145 8.16 -9.08 -50.33
N VAL A 146 9.47 -9.34 -50.36
CA VAL A 146 10.46 -8.53 -51.08
C VAL A 146 10.50 -9.02 -52.53
N ASP A 147 9.83 -8.28 -53.42
CA ASP A 147 10.03 -8.45 -54.86
C ASP A 147 11.26 -7.64 -55.30
N VAL A 148 12.29 -8.32 -55.79
CA VAL A 148 13.47 -7.70 -56.42
C VAL A 148 13.40 -8.03 -57.90
N GLU A 149 12.94 -7.06 -58.70
CA GLU A 149 13.06 -7.10 -60.15
C GLU A 149 14.55 -7.05 -60.56
N ALA A 150 14.96 -8.00 -61.41
CA ALA A 150 16.11 -7.90 -62.31
C ALA A 150 15.86 -8.71 -63.58
#